data_AF-A0A3D1LAM1-F1
#
_entry.id   AF-A0A3D1LAM1-F1
#
_cell.length_a   1.000
_cell.length_b   1.000
_cell.length_c   1.000
_cell.angle_alpha   90.00
_cell.angle_beta   90.00
_cell.angle_gamma   90.00
#
_symmetry.space_group_name_H-M   'P 1'
#
loop_
_entity.id
_entity.type
_entity.pdbx_description
1 polymer ?
#
loop_
_entity_poly.entity_id
_entity_poly.type
_entity_poly.pdbx_seq_one_letter_code
_entity_poly.pdbx_strand_id
1 'polypeptide(L)'
;MKHIVIYVHGKGGSAEEAEHYRALFLGAEVVGFDYRAQTPWEAKEEFPAFFRVQKARCERLSLIANSIGAFFSLSSLSQEQVDEAYLISPVVDMNQLIENMMQWAGVSEQELAEKQEIPTQFGETLSMQYLRYVREHPVSWQVPTRILYGEHDNLTSMQTISAFAGKTGAALTVMPGGEHWFHTEAQMQFLDRWLQTRPEAQV
;
A
#
# COMPACT_ATOMS: atom_id res chain seq x y z
N MET A 1 -2.26 -22.85 -14.97
CA MET A 1 -1.67 -21.51 -15.01
C MET A 1 -0.99 -21.25 -13.68
N LYS A 2 0.31 -20.94 -13.65
CA LYS A 2 1.00 -20.66 -12.38
C LYS A 2 0.63 -19.25 -11.90
N HIS A 3 -0.07 -19.15 -10.76
CA HIS A 3 -0.47 -17.91 -10.11
C HIS A 3 0.38 -17.68 -8.85
N ILE A 4 0.99 -16.50 -8.76
CA ILE A 4 1.71 -16.04 -7.56
C ILE A 4 0.96 -14.88 -6.94
N VAL A 5 0.85 -14.86 -5.62
CA VAL A 5 0.35 -13.74 -4.84
C VAL A 5 1.50 -13.22 -3.99
N ILE A 6 1.84 -11.95 -4.15
CA ILE A 6 2.86 -11.28 -3.32
C ILE A 6 2.16 -10.43 -2.29
N TYR A 7 2.47 -10.68 -1.02
CA TYR A 7 2.03 -9.84 0.10
C TYR A 7 3.13 -8.86 0.51
N VAL A 8 2.77 -7.58 0.60
CA VAL A 8 3.63 -6.49 1.08
C VAL A 8 3.02 -5.89 2.33
N HIS A 9 3.72 -6.06 3.45
CA HIS A 9 3.24 -5.64 4.76
C HIS A 9 3.25 -4.11 4.94
N GLY A 10 2.51 -3.63 5.93
CA GLY A 10 2.51 -2.23 6.35
C GLY A 10 3.61 -1.92 7.37
N LYS A 11 3.59 -0.70 7.92
CA LYS A 11 4.56 -0.31 8.95
C LYS A 11 4.38 -1.18 10.19
N GLY A 12 5.48 -1.74 10.69
CA GLY A 12 5.48 -2.61 11.89
C GLY A 12 4.94 -4.02 11.68
N GLY A 13 4.50 -4.36 10.46
CA GLY A 13 4.15 -5.73 10.08
C GLY A 13 5.36 -6.53 9.60
N SER A 14 5.11 -7.74 9.09
CA SER A 14 6.16 -8.61 8.57
C SER A 14 5.70 -9.49 7.40
N ALA A 15 6.66 -10.08 6.69
CA ALA A 15 6.39 -10.97 5.57
C ALA A 15 5.63 -12.24 5.98
N GLU A 16 5.75 -12.69 7.23
CA GLU A 16 5.08 -13.88 7.75
C GLU A 16 3.55 -13.76 7.78
N GLU A 17 3.01 -12.53 7.84
CA GLU A 17 1.57 -12.29 7.74
C GLU A 17 0.99 -12.79 6.40
N ALA A 18 1.84 -13.04 5.40
CA ALA A 18 1.47 -13.69 4.14
C ALA A 18 0.79 -15.06 4.34
N GLU A 19 1.08 -15.76 5.45
CA GLU A 19 0.48 -17.06 5.77
C GLU A 19 -1.05 -17.00 5.82
N HIS A 20 -1.60 -15.90 6.34
CA HIS A 20 -3.05 -15.67 6.43
C HIS A 20 -3.75 -15.82 5.07
N TYR A 21 -3.11 -15.32 4.01
CA TYR A 21 -3.71 -15.28 2.68
C TYR A 21 -3.62 -16.62 1.92
N ARG A 22 -2.83 -17.60 2.39
CA ARG A 22 -2.72 -18.91 1.74
C ARG A 22 -4.06 -19.63 1.64
N ALA A 23 -4.86 -19.59 2.70
CA ALA A 23 -6.20 -20.17 2.70
C ALA A 23 -7.17 -19.43 1.78
N LEU A 24 -6.91 -18.16 1.48
CA LEU A 24 -7.77 -17.30 0.67
C LEU A 24 -7.48 -17.40 -0.84
N PHE A 25 -6.31 -17.90 -1.24
CA PHE A 25 -5.90 -18.03 -2.64
C PHE A 25 -5.51 -19.48 -2.96
N LEU A 26 -6.52 -20.37 -2.95
CA LEU A 26 -6.32 -21.79 -3.25
C LEU A 26 -5.73 -21.98 -4.65
N GLY A 27 -4.63 -22.75 -4.73
CA GLY A 27 -3.92 -23.02 -5.98
C GLY A 27 -2.92 -21.95 -6.39
N ALA A 28 -2.82 -20.83 -5.67
CA ALA A 28 -1.77 -19.84 -5.85
C ALA A 28 -0.61 -20.08 -4.88
N GLU A 29 0.59 -19.70 -5.30
CA GLU A 29 1.74 -19.61 -4.41
C GLU A 29 1.75 -18.23 -3.74
N VAL A 30 1.55 -18.19 -2.42
CA VAL A 30 1.58 -16.93 -1.65
C VAL A 30 2.96 -16.71 -1.06
N VAL A 31 3.54 -15.55 -1.37
CA VAL A 31 4.89 -15.13 -0.97
C VAL A 31 4.81 -13.83 -0.20
N GLY A 32 5.29 -13.82 1.04
CA GLY A 32 5.55 -12.58 1.78
C GLY A 32 6.84 -11.93 1.29
N PHE A 33 6.78 -10.64 0.94
CA PHE A 33 7.95 -9.87 0.55
C PHE A 33 8.56 -9.18 1.76
N ASP A 34 9.69 -9.71 2.23
CA ASP A 34 10.49 -9.16 3.34
C ASP A 34 11.40 -8.02 2.83
N TYR A 35 10.78 -6.89 2.49
CA TYR A 35 11.47 -5.74 1.93
C TYR A 35 12.21 -4.95 3.03
N ARG A 36 13.32 -4.30 2.65
CA ARG A 36 14.13 -3.48 3.57
C ARG A 36 13.94 -1.98 3.40
N ALA A 37 13.45 -1.55 2.23
CA ALA A 37 13.23 -0.15 1.90
C ALA A 37 12.47 0.58 3.01
N GLN A 38 13.01 1.72 3.43
CA GLN A 38 12.37 2.65 4.38
C GLN A 38 11.88 3.91 3.67
N THR A 39 12.26 4.09 2.41
CA THR A 39 11.98 5.29 1.62
C THR A 39 11.52 4.91 0.20
N PRO A 40 10.79 5.78 -0.51
CA PRO A 40 10.30 5.47 -1.85
C PRO A 40 11.42 5.31 -2.89
N TRP A 41 12.57 5.99 -2.73
CA TRP A 41 13.70 5.79 -3.65
C TRP A 41 14.40 4.45 -3.41
N GLU A 42 14.49 3.97 -2.17
CA GLU A 42 14.95 2.60 -1.90
C GLU A 42 13.96 1.57 -2.45
N ALA A 43 12.66 1.80 -2.25
CA ALA A 43 11.62 0.91 -2.79
C ALA A 43 11.67 0.84 -4.32
N LYS A 44 11.96 1.97 -4.98
CA LYS A 44 12.13 2.05 -6.44
C LYS A 44 13.27 1.19 -6.97
N GLU A 45 14.30 0.93 -6.16
CA GLU A 45 15.38 0.02 -6.52
C GLU A 45 15.06 -1.44 -6.14
N GLU A 46 14.53 -1.66 -4.93
CA GLU A 46 14.34 -3.00 -4.36
C GLU A 46 13.13 -3.75 -4.97
N PHE A 47 11.98 -3.09 -5.04
CA PHE A 47 10.72 -3.74 -5.41
C PHE A 47 10.75 -4.27 -6.85
N PRO A 48 11.18 -3.50 -7.87
CA PRO A 48 11.19 -4.01 -9.24
C PRO A 48 12.10 -5.24 -9.41
N ALA A 49 13.23 -5.28 -8.73
CA ALA A 49 14.16 -6.41 -8.80
C ALA A 49 13.50 -7.70 -8.28
N PHE A 50 12.85 -7.62 -7.12
CA PHE A 50 12.13 -8.76 -6.55
C PHE A 50 10.95 -9.20 -7.45
N PHE A 51 10.09 -8.26 -7.84
CA PHE A 51 8.88 -8.58 -8.59
C PHE A 51 9.17 -9.14 -10.00
N ARG A 52 10.23 -8.68 -10.68
CA ARG A 52 10.63 -9.24 -11.98
C ARG A 52 10.97 -10.72 -11.90
N VAL A 53 11.67 -11.15 -10.84
CA VAL A 53 12.00 -12.56 -10.61
C VAL A 53 10.74 -13.40 -10.42
N GLN A 54 9.76 -12.88 -9.68
CA GLN A 54 8.49 -13.57 -9.47
C GLN A 54 7.64 -13.61 -10.74
N LYS A 55 7.54 -12.49 -11.45
CA LYS A 55 6.76 -12.39 -12.69
C LYS A 55 7.29 -13.31 -13.79
N ALA A 56 8.61 -13.48 -13.90
CA ALA A 56 9.24 -14.36 -14.90
C ALA A 56 8.87 -15.86 -14.74
N ARG A 57 8.37 -16.27 -13.56
CA ARG A 57 8.02 -17.67 -13.26
C ARG A 57 6.54 -17.91 -13.05
N CYS A 58 5.66 -16.96 -13.37
CA CYS A 58 4.22 -17.10 -13.29
C CYS A 58 3.52 -16.47 -14.48
N GLU A 59 2.32 -16.96 -14.79
CA GLU A 59 1.46 -16.37 -15.82
C GLU A 59 0.68 -15.18 -15.24
N ARG A 60 0.29 -15.28 -13.96
CA ARG A 60 -0.44 -14.27 -13.22
C ARG A 60 0.26 -13.96 -11.90
N LEU A 61 0.37 -12.68 -11.57
CA LEU A 61 0.92 -12.13 -10.34
C LEU A 61 -0.06 -11.12 -9.75
N SER A 62 -0.59 -11.44 -8.58
CA SER A 62 -1.45 -10.53 -7.81
C SER A 62 -0.65 -9.91 -6.65
N LEU A 63 -0.85 -8.62 -6.43
CA LEU A 63 -0.31 -7.90 -5.28
C LEU A 63 -1.37 -7.79 -4.18
N ILE A 64 -1.00 -8.06 -2.94
CA ILE A 64 -1.73 -7.62 -1.73
C ILE A 64 -0.80 -6.68 -0.98
N ALA A 65 -1.23 -5.46 -0.69
CA ALA A 65 -0.37 -4.50 -0.01
C ALA A 65 -1.13 -3.66 1.02
N ASN A 66 -0.50 -3.48 2.18
CA ASN A 66 -1.08 -2.79 3.32
C ASN A 66 -0.42 -1.43 3.54
N SER A 67 -1.21 -0.37 3.77
CA SER A 67 -0.71 0.91 4.28
C SER A 67 0.52 1.47 3.52
N ILE A 68 1.65 1.69 4.19
CA ILE A 68 2.91 2.16 3.58
C ILE A 68 3.48 1.18 2.55
N GLY A 69 3.28 -0.13 2.72
CA GLY A 69 3.68 -1.13 1.73
C GLY A 69 2.92 -0.97 0.42
N ALA A 70 1.66 -0.54 0.49
CA ALA A 70 0.91 -0.13 -0.69
C ALA A 70 1.52 1.11 -1.34
N PHE A 71 1.88 2.14 -0.56
CA PHE A 71 2.55 3.33 -1.11
C PHE A 71 3.86 2.97 -1.83
N PHE A 72 4.73 2.17 -1.22
CA PHE A 72 5.96 1.73 -1.85
C PHE A 72 5.68 0.98 -3.15
N SER A 73 4.75 0.02 -3.12
CA SER A 73 4.33 -0.70 -4.33
C SER A 73 3.82 0.23 -5.43
N LEU A 74 2.97 1.20 -5.10
CA LEU A 74 2.44 2.21 -6.02
C LEU A 74 3.53 3.12 -6.61
N SER A 75 4.59 3.39 -5.84
CA SER A 75 5.69 4.27 -6.24
C SER A 75 6.76 3.58 -7.10
N SER A 76 6.81 2.24 -7.07
CA SER A 76 7.91 1.46 -7.64
C SER A 76 7.49 0.46 -8.71
N LEU A 77 6.22 0.04 -8.77
CA LEU A 77 5.75 -1.02 -9.66
C LEU A 77 4.82 -0.49 -10.76
N SER A 78 4.63 -1.29 -11.81
CA SER A 78 3.67 -1.04 -12.88
C SER A 78 3.01 -2.35 -13.35
N GLN A 79 2.19 -2.24 -14.41
CA GLN A 79 1.57 -3.39 -15.09
C GLN A 79 2.60 -4.38 -15.67
N GLU A 80 3.86 -3.97 -15.85
CA GLU A 80 4.92 -4.90 -16.27
C GLU A 80 5.23 -5.96 -15.21
N GLN A 81 5.03 -5.62 -13.93
CA GLN A 81 5.36 -6.48 -12.80
C GLN A 81 4.12 -7.11 -12.14
N VAL A 82 2.97 -6.43 -12.18
CA VAL A 82 1.78 -6.82 -11.42
C VAL A 82 0.55 -6.80 -12.33
N ASP A 83 -0.23 -7.89 -12.33
CA ASP A 83 -1.45 -7.99 -13.16
C ASP A 83 -2.68 -7.42 -12.46
N GLU A 84 -2.74 -7.52 -11.13
CA GLU A 84 -3.83 -6.95 -10.32
C GLU A 84 -3.36 -6.66 -8.89
N ALA A 85 -4.04 -5.73 -8.21
CA ALA A 85 -3.72 -5.35 -6.84
C ALA A 85 -4.94 -5.31 -5.91
N TYR A 86 -4.71 -5.75 -4.67
CA TYR A 86 -5.60 -5.68 -3.53
C TYR A 86 -4.95 -4.79 -2.49
N LEU A 87 -5.41 -3.56 -2.38
CA LEU A 87 -4.82 -2.57 -1.47
C LEU A 87 -5.69 -2.45 -0.22
N ILE A 88 -5.10 -2.63 0.96
CA ILE A 88 -5.79 -2.58 2.25
C ILE A 88 -5.31 -1.34 3.01
N SER A 89 -6.25 -0.43 3.29
CA SER A 89 -6.01 0.91 3.86
C SER A 89 -4.76 1.58 3.28
N PRO A 90 -4.65 1.73 1.95
CA PRO A 90 -3.40 2.18 1.35
C PRO A 90 -3.13 3.66 1.64
N VAL A 91 -1.85 3.99 1.79
CA VAL A 91 -1.40 5.37 1.64
C VAL A 91 -1.25 5.64 0.13
N VAL A 92 -2.15 6.46 -0.41
CA VAL A 92 -2.21 6.75 -1.87
C VAL A 92 -1.69 8.13 -2.22
N ASP A 93 -1.55 9.01 -1.23
CA ASP A 93 -1.01 10.36 -1.36
C ASP A 93 -0.07 10.65 -0.18
N MET A 94 1.21 10.39 -0.39
CA MET A 94 2.23 10.62 0.63
C MET A 94 2.52 12.11 0.85
N ASN A 95 2.35 12.96 -0.16
CA ASN A 95 2.49 14.40 0.03
C ASN A 95 1.45 14.90 1.03
N GLN A 96 0.17 14.56 0.81
CA GLN A 96 -0.90 14.94 1.72
C GLN A 96 -0.70 14.35 3.13
N LEU A 97 -0.22 13.11 3.24
CA LEU A 97 0.05 12.50 4.54
C LEU A 97 1.16 13.24 5.31
N ILE A 98 2.26 13.59 4.64
CA ILE A 98 3.34 14.38 5.26
C ILE A 98 2.83 15.76 5.68
N GLU A 99 2.03 16.43 4.84
CA GLU A 99 1.42 17.71 5.17
C GLU A 99 0.49 17.62 6.39
N ASN A 100 -0.28 16.53 6.52
CA ASN A 100 -1.10 16.27 7.71
C ASN A 100 -0.23 16.05 8.95
N MET A 101 0.85 15.26 8.85
CA MET A 101 1.80 15.05 9.94
C MET A 101 2.46 16.35 10.39
N MET A 102 2.81 17.24 9.45
CA MET A 102 3.32 18.57 9.75
C MET A 102 2.30 19.40 10.54
N GLN A 103 1.02 19.38 10.12
CA GLN A 103 -0.06 20.06 10.84
C GLN A 103 -0.23 19.51 12.26
N TRP A 104 -0.24 18.19 12.43
CA TRP A 104 -0.34 17.54 13.75
C TRP A 104 0.83 17.91 14.66
N ALA A 105 2.03 18.04 14.10
CA ALA A 105 3.23 18.43 14.82
C ALA A 105 3.37 19.95 15.03
N GLY A 106 2.53 20.77 14.40
CA GLY A 106 2.66 22.23 14.40
C GLY A 106 3.90 22.74 13.65
N VAL A 107 4.40 21.98 12.68
CA VAL A 107 5.63 22.27 11.91
C VAL A 107 5.28 22.95 10.59
N SER A 108 5.92 24.07 10.29
CA SER A 108 5.78 24.73 8.99
C SER A 108 6.73 24.14 7.94
N GLU A 109 6.41 24.30 6.65
CA GLU A 109 7.31 23.86 5.58
C GLU A 109 8.65 24.61 5.60
N GLN A 110 8.63 25.91 5.96
CA GLN A 110 9.85 26.68 6.14
C GLN A 110 10.73 26.08 7.24
N GLU A 111 10.14 25.76 8.39
CA GLU A 111 10.88 25.14 9.49
C GLU A 111 11.46 23.77 9.09
N LEU A 112 10.68 22.96 8.36
CA LEU A 112 11.17 21.69 7.83
C LEU A 112 12.30 21.91 6.80
N ALA A 113 12.22 22.97 5.99
CA ALA A 113 13.27 23.32 5.02
C ALA A 113 14.56 23.73 5.72
N GLU A 114 14.48 24.43 6.84
CA GLU A 114 15.62 24.88 7.62
C GLU A 114 16.27 23.72 8.40
N LYS A 115 15.46 22.89 9.04
CA LYS A 115 15.94 21.78 9.90
C LYS A 115 16.24 20.48 9.16
N GLN A 116 15.73 20.32 7.93
CA GLN A 116 15.78 19.13 7.09
C GLN A 116 15.05 17.91 7.64
N GLU A 117 15.24 17.57 8.91
CA GLU A 117 14.57 16.48 9.61
C GLU A 117 14.04 16.95 10.97
N ILE A 118 12.81 16.59 11.29
CA ILE A 118 12.16 16.94 12.56
C ILE A 118 11.49 15.68 13.13
N PRO A 119 12.01 15.11 14.23
CA PRO A 119 11.33 14.02 14.92
C PRO A 119 10.04 14.53 15.58
N THR A 120 8.99 13.74 15.51
CA THR A 120 7.67 14.06 16.05
C THR A 120 7.38 13.26 17.31
N GLN A 121 6.43 13.73 18.12
CA GLN A 121 6.04 13.05 19.36
C GLN A 121 5.26 11.74 19.11
N PHE A 122 4.74 11.56 17.90
CA PHE A 122 4.01 10.35 17.48
C PHE A 122 4.92 9.31 16.80
N GLY A 123 6.25 9.46 16.89
CA GLY A 123 7.21 8.43 16.50
C GLY A 123 7.61 8.42 15.02
N GLU A 124 7.17 9.41 14.23
CA GLU A 124 7.63 9.63 12.86
C GLU A 124 8.68 10.75 12.79
N THR A 125 9.51 10.75 11.76
CA THR A 125 10.42 11.86 11.43
C THR A 125 9.94 12.53 10.15
N LEU A 126 9.60 13.81 10.23
CA LEU A 126 9.34 14.63 9.05
C LEU A 126 10.66 14.87 8.33
N SER A 127 10.71 14.64 7.01
CA SER A 127 11.90 14.81 6.19
C SER A 127 11.62 15.69 4.98
N MET A 128 12.38 16.78 4.83
CA MET A 128 12.31 17.67 3.67
C MET A 128 12.70 16.93 2.38
N GLN A 129 13.67 16.01 2.45
CA GLN A 129 14.05 15.19 1.31
C GLN A 129 12.89 14.30 0.85
N TYR A 130 12.20 13.66 1.80
CA TYR A 130 11.04 12.83 1.48
C TYR A 130 9.92 13.69 0.88
N LEU A 131 9.57 14.82 1.51
CA LEU A 131 8.53 15.73 0.99
C LEU A 131 8.82 16.19 -0.44
N ARG A 132 10.06 16.58 -0.74
CA ARG A 132 10.48 16.96 -2.10
C ARG A 132 10.35 15.78 -3.06
N TYR A 133 10.84 14.60 -2.67
CA TYR A 133 10.80 13.42 -3.51
C TYR A 133 9.38 13.08 -3.96
N VAL A 134 8.40 13.06 -3.04
CA VAL A 134 7.02 12.66 -3.38
C VAL A 134 6.31 13.69 -4.24
N ARG A 135 6.68 14.97 -4.14
CA ARG A 135 6.18 16.04 -5.02
C ARG A 135 6.76 15.92 -6.43
N GLU A 136 8.03 15.54 -6.55
CA GLU A 136 8.70 15.33 -7.83
C GLU A 136 8.30 14.01 -8.51
N HIS A 137 7.83 13.03 -7.73
CA HIS A 137 7.49 11.68 -8.20
C HIS A 137 6.06 11.29 -7.82
N PRO A 138 5.03 11.95 -8.39
CA PRO A 138 3.65 11.59 -8.12
C PRO A 138 3.34 10.16 -8.57
N VAL A 139 2.49 9.46 -7.81
CA VAL A 139 2.07 8.10 -8.14
C VAL A 139 1.34 8.07 -9.49
N SER A 140 1.82 7.20 -10.37
CA SER A 140 1.20 6.86 -11.66
C SER A 140 0.90 5.37 -11.67
N TRP A 141 -0.37 5.02 -11.47
CA TRP A 141 -0.80 3.63 -11.29
C TRP A 141 -1.91 3.26 -12.26
N GLN A 142 -1.72 2.17 -13.00
CA GLN A 142 -2.66 1.69 -14.02
C GLN A 142 -3.07 0.23 -13.81
N VAL A 143 -2.48 -0.46 -12.83
CA VAL A 143 -2.82 -1.87 -12.57
C VAL A 143 -4.28 -1.98 -12.10
N PRO A 144 -5.07 -2.93 -12.63
CA PRO A 144 -6.41 -3.22 -12.12
C PRO A 144 -6.40 -3.41 -10.60
N THR A 145 -7.17 -2.61 -9.89
CA THR A 145 -7.05 -2.51 -8.43
C THR A 145 -8.39 -2.58 -7.72
N ARG A 146 -8.41 -3.29 -6.60
CA ARG A 146 -9.49 -3.23 -5.60
C ARG A 146 -8.91 -2.68 -4.30
N ILE A 147 -9.65 -1.78 -3.67
CA ILE A 147 -9.26 -1.10 -2.43
C ILE A 147 -10.24 -1.49 -1.34
N LEU A 148 -9.72 -1.92 -0.19
CA LEU A 148 -10.44 -2.01 1.06
C LEU A 148 -10.01 -0.84 1.95
N TYR A 149 -10.96 -0.06 2.43
CA TYR A 149 -10.74 1.13 3.23
C TYR A 149 -11.58 1.10 4.51
N GLY A 150 -11.00 1.46 5.65
CA GLY A 150 -11.74 1.61 6.90
C GLY A 150 -12.44 2.96 6.98
N GLU A 151 -13.72 3.00 7.34
CA GLU A 151 -14.50 4.26 7.50
C GLU A 151 -13.85 5.28 8.46
N HIS A 152 -13.13 4.79 9.47
CA HIS A 152 -12.43 5.60 10.47
C HIS A 152 -10.90 5.62 10.26
N ASP A 153 -10.44 5.47 9.01
CA ASP A 153 -9.03 5.67 8.69
C ASP A 153 -8.62 7.13 8.95
N ASN A 154 -7.69 7.30 9.89
CA ASN A 154 -7.19 8.60 10.35
C ASN A 154 -5.92 9.06 9.61
N LEU A 155 -5.35 8.24 8.73
CA LEU A 155 -4.16 8.56 7.94
C LEU A 155 -4.52 9.00 6.53
N THR A 156 -5.38 8.22 5.85
CA THR A 156 -5.87 8.54 4.50
C THR A 156 -7.33 8.96 4.59
N SER A 157 -7.66 10.18 4.18
CA SER A 157 -9.04 10.67 4.22
C SER A 157 -9.95 10.00 3.18
N MET A 158 -11.25 9.95 3.45
CA MET A 158 -12.25 9.44 2.49
C MET A 158 -12.22 10.20 1.16
N GLN A 159 -11.96 11.51 1.20
CA GLN A 159 -11.81 12.33 -0.01
C GLN A 159 -10.59 11.89 -0.83
N THR A 160 -9.44 11.70 -0.16
CA THR A 160 -8.18 11.30 -0.79
C THR A 160 -8.33 9.92 -1.45
N ILE A 161 -8.84 8.93 -0.72
CA ILE A 161 -8.96 7.57 -1.26
C ILE A 161 -9.99 7.49 -2.39
N SER A 162 -11.09 8.24 -2.29
CA SER A 162 -12.12 8.30 -3.34
C SER A 162 -11.59 8.98 -4.61
N ALA A 163 -10.80 10.04 -4.47
CA ALA A 163 -10.16 10.70 -5.61
C ALA A 163 -9.16 9.77 -6.30
N PHE A 164 -8.36 9.03 -5.54
CA PHE A 164 -7.46 8.02 -6.08
C PHE A 164 -8.21 6.90 -6.81
N ALA A 165 -9.27 6.36 -6.22
CA ALA A 165 -10.10 5.34 -6.83
C ALA A 165 -10.75 5.84 -8.14
N GLY A 166 -11.29 7.06 -8.15
CA GLY A 166 -11.85 7.67 -9.36
C GLY A 166 -10.81 7.90 -10.46
N LYS A 167 -9.60 8.34 -10.10
CA LYS A 167 -8.49 8.55 -11.05
C LYS A 167 -7.99 7.25 -11.68
N THR A 168 -7.94 6.17 -10.91
CA THR A 168 -7.36 4.87 -11.33
C THR A 168 -8.40 3.88 -11.83
N GLY A 169 -9.69 4.16 -11.64
CA GLY A 169 -10.77 3.20 -11.88
C GLY A 169 -10.80 2.05 -10.87
N ALA A 170 -10.12 2.18 -9.73
CA ALA A 170 -10.08 1.15 -8.70
C ALA A 170 -11.46 0.97 -8.03
N ALA A 171 -11.85 -0.28 -7.78
CA ALA A 171 -13.06 -0.56 -7.03
C ALA A 171 -12.83 -0.32 -5.53
N LEU A 172 -13.47 0.72 -4.98
CA LEU A 172 -13.37 1.07 -3.56
C LEU A 172 -14.47 0.40 -2.74
N THR A 173 -14.07 -0.36 -1.71
CA THR A 173 -14.95 -0.91 -0.69
C THR A 173 -14.64 -0.26 0.65
N VAL A 174 -15.67 0.32 1.28
CA VAL A 174 -15.54 0.90 2.63
C VAL A 174 -16.08 -0.11 3.65
N MET A 175 -15.29 -0.42 4.67
CA MET A 175 -15.72 -1.18 5.84
C MET A 175 -16.31 -0.21 6.88
N PRO A 176 -17.62 -0.31 7.20
CA PRO A 176 -18.21 0.48 8.28
C PRO A 176 -17.53 0.20 9.62
N GLY A 177 -17.20 1.25 10.36
CA GLY A 177 -16.46 1.18 11.62
C GLY A 177 -15.03 0.62 11.51
N GLY A 178 -14.53 0.34 10.30
CA GLY A 178 -13.17 -0.13 10.08
C GLY A 178 -12.15 0.97 10.35
N GLU A 179 -11.00 0.62 10.92
CA GLU A 179 -9.89 1.55 11.17
C GLU A 179 -8.83 1.42 10.08
N HIS A 180 -7.79 2.27 10.14
CA HIS A 180 -6.65 2.13 9.24
C HIS A 180 -5.99 0.75 9.35
N TRP A 181 -5.70 0.32 10.59
CA TRP A 181 -5.13 -1.00 10.84
C TRP A 181 -6.24 -2.03 11.10
N PHE A 182 -6.41 -2.95 10.16
CA PHE A 182 -7.32 -4.08 10.29
C PHE A 182 -6.68 -5.14 11.20
N HIS A 183 -7.24 -5.31 12.39
CA HIS A 183 -6.66 -6.19 13.42
C HIS A 183 -7.70 -6.88 14.29
N THR A 184 -8.89 -6.29 14.45
CA THR A 184 -9.98 -6.95 15.19
C THR A 184 -10.52 -8.13 14.39
N GLU A 185 -11.09 -9.13 15.07
CA GLU A 185 -11.68 -10.29 14.41
C GLU A 185 -12.74 -9.89 13.36
N ALA A 186 -13.59 -8.90 13.68
CA ALA A 186 -14.60 -8.40 12.76
C ALA A 186 -14.00 -7.74 11.51
N GLN A 187 -12.91 -6.97 11.67
CA GLN A 187 -12.17 -6.36 10.56
C GLN A 187 -11.50 -7.43 9.69
N MET A 188 -10.83 -8.41 10.29
CA MET A 188 -10.17 -9.50 9.57
C MET A 188 -11.18 -10.36 8.80
N GLN A 189 -12.30 -10.72 9.42
CA GLN A 189 -13.36 -11.45 8.72
C GLN A 189 -13.98 -10.65 7.55
N PHE A 190 -14.09 -9.32 7.69
CA PHE A 190 -14.57 -8.47 6.60
C PHE A 190 -13.58 -8.46 5.44
N LEU A 191 -12.29 -8.29 5.76
CA LEU A 191 -11.19 -8.36 4.80
C LEU A 191 -11.20 -9.69 4.05
N ASP A 192 -11.34 -10.81 4.75
CA ASP A 192 -11.36 -12.15 4.14
C ASP A 192 -12.51 -12.33 3.16
N ARG A 193 -13.72 -11.89 3.56
CA ARG A 193 -14.89 -11.92 2.68
C ARG A 193 -14.71 -11.00 1.46
N TRP A 194 -14.18 -9.79 1.66
CA TRP A 194 -13.90 -8.86 0.58
C TRP A 194 -12.91 -9.46 -0.42
N LEU A 195 -11.87 -10.10 0.08
CA LEU A 195 -10.93 -10.87 -0.71
C LEU A 195 -11.65 -12.02 -1.45
N GLN A 196 -12.52 -12.80 -0.83
CA GLN A 196 -13.25 -13.87 -1.52
C GLN A 196 -14.20 -13.42 -2.63
N THR A 197 -14.65 -12.16 -2.64
CA THR A 197 -15.49 -11.61 -3.74
C THR A 197 -14.71 -11.25 -5.01
N ARG A 198 -13.43 -11.64 -5.10
CA ARG A 198 -12.60 -11.51 -6.31
C ARG A 198 -13.26 -12.19 -7.50
N PRO A 199 -13.28 -11.56 -8.69
CA PRO A 199 -13.59 -12.27 -9.92
C PRO A 199 -12.59 -13.42 -10.07
N GLU A 200 -13.09 -14.65 -10.24
CA GLU A 200 -12.22 -15.77 -10.57
C GLU A 200 -11.44 -15.45 -11.84
N ALA A 201 -10.16 -15.84 -11.89
CA ALA A 201 -9.40 -15.78 -13.13
C ALA A 201 -10.15 -16.64 -14.15
N GLN A 202 -10.67 -16.03 -15.22
CA GLN A 202 -11.18 -16.80 -16.34
C GLN A 202 -10.01 -17.64 -16.87
N VAL A 203 -10.15 -18.96 -16.73
CA VAL A 203 -9.21 -19.99 -17.20
C VAL A 203 -9.27 -20.06 -18.72
#